data_AF-A0A940SSG1-F1
#
_entry.id   AF-A0A940SSG1-F1
#
_cell.length_a   1.000
_cell.length_b   1.000
_cell.length_c   1.000
_cell.angle_alpha   90.00
_cell.angle_beta   90.00
_cell.angle_gamma   90.00
#
_symmetry.space_group_name_H-M   'P 1'
#
loop_
_entity.id
_entity.type
_entity.pdbx_description
1 polymer ?
#
loop_
_entity_poly.entity_id
_entity_poly.type
_entity_poly.pdbx_seq_one_letter_code
_entity_poly.pdbx_strand_id
1 'polypeptide(L)'
;SQNILLSTISGNTTFDAVTGNFDTWHKYYEMLPITEPLRLNQVKEEPYGKQRNFREIKNADGSHAADPTIDIFLEAQSDTPLYCFFQTENQSKVNLWLSDQWNDDPNSMKNTDGTNAKSLGSFFQDDNYHIVCIGQYPKGQKLQLRMTLLTDTAGTKEKYTIINQFEFYHFNSDLFCEDIAKVKQNQWNLTTFGGRTLEGTIHAEAGQLFMTSIPAEPGWKIWIDGKQYAHKYTEKDAEGNDIEKTEDFLTLFKAMIGAEVEPGDHTIKMKYTPPGLNIGLILLAFGILAMAGILFYDLRFNEALKQLAELKKQGIYDLPYEDDPEPAERVRKAAAETAAAAGDASAPQFDSTLLIANEIRELKKLVDEGILTEEEFEQRKKKLLER
;
A
#
# COMPACT_ATOMS: atom_id res chain seq x y z
N SER A 1 5.47 18.11 0.21
CA SER A 1 6.90 18.53 0.27
C SER A 1 7.43 18.24 1.67
N GLN A 2 8.64 17.68 1.79
CA GLN A 2 9.27 17.39 3.10
C GLN A 2 9.49 18.66 3.94
N ASN A 3 9.75 19.80 3.28
CA ASN A 3 9.87 21.10 3.94
C ASN A 3 8.60 21.47 4.73
N ILE A 4 7.45 21.31 4.09
CA ILE A 4 6.17 21.73 4.67
C ILE A 4 5.83 20.92 5.91
N LEU A 5 6.07 19.60 5.91
CA LEU A 5 5.70 18.75 7.03
C LEU A 5 6.43 19.16 8.32
N LEU A 6 7.77 19.19 8.30
CA LEU A 6 8.54 19.53 9.50
C LEU A 6 8.32 20.99 9.90
N SER A 7 8.27 21.92 8.94
CA SER A 7 7.96 23.34 9.23
C SER A 7 6.59 23.49 9.91
N THR A 8 5.60 22.69 9.52
CA THR A 8 4.26 22.78 10.12
C THR A 8 4.24 22.18 11.53
N ILE A 9 4.87 21.01 11.73
CA ILE A 9 4.94 20.36 13.04
C ILE A 9 5.74 21.21 14.04
N SER A 10 6.76 21.92 13.58
CA SER A 10 7.54 22.86 14.39
C SER A 10 6.88 24.24 14.56
N GLY A 11 5.72 24.49 13.95
CA GLY A 11 4.99 25.76 14.08
C GLY A 11 5.61 26.94 13.33
N ASN A 12 6.39 26.67 12.28
CA ASN A 12 7.06 27.68 11.44
C ASN A 12 6.38 27.88 10.08
N THR A 13 5.18 27.33 9.90
CA THR A 13 4.37 27.51 8.67
C THR A 13 3.26 28.53 8.92
N THR A 14 3.16 29.55 8.06
CA THR A 14 2.04 30.50 8.04
C THR A 14 1.10 30.20 6.87
N PHE A 15 -0.17 30.56 7.06
CA PHE A 15 -1.23 30.37 6.06
C PHE A 15 -1.91 31.69 5.79
N ASP A 16 -2.24 31.93 4.52
CA ASP A 16 -3.16 33.00 4.15
C ASP A 16 -4.58 32.60 4.58
N ALA A 17 -5.14 33.35 5.53
CA ALA A 17 -6.46 33.09 6.10
C ALA A 17 -7.62 33.27 5.09
N VAL A 18 -7.40 33.99 3.99
CA VAL A 18 -8.40 34.23 2.95
C VAL A 18 -8.38 33.11 1.91
N THR A 19 -7.20 32.74 1.45
CA THR A 19 -7.05 31.75 0.36
C THR A 19 -6.85 30.32 0.85
N GLY A 20 -6.45 30.13 2.11
CA GLY A 20 -6.08 28.83 2.67
C GLY A 20 -4.73 28.29 2.16
N ASN A 21 -4.01 29.09 1.37
CA ASN A 21 -2.71 28.71 0.83
C ASN A 21 -1.60 28.90 1.86
N PHE A 22 -0.52 28.13 1.70
CA PHE A 22 0.72 28.35 2.44
C PHE A 22 1.33 29.69 2.05
N ASP A 23 1.70 30.50 3.04
CA ASP A 23 2.31 31.82 2.85
C ASP A 23 3.84 31.74 3.04
N THR A 24 4.28 31.36 4.25
CA THR A 24 5.70 31.16 4.54
C THR A 24 5.94 29.85 5.29
N TRP A 25 7.13 29.27 5.11
CA TRP A 25 7.58 28.06 5.80
C TRP A 25 9.10 27.95 5.76
N HIS A 26 9.67 27.22 6.71
CA HIS A 26 11.08 26.88 6.70
C HIS A 26 11.41 25.92 5.55
N LYS A 27 12.48 26.21 4.80
CA LYS A 27 12.97 25.39 3.71
C LYS A 27 14.28 24.73 4.12
N TYR A 28 14.22 23.43 4.42
CA TYR A 28 15.41 22.65 4.74
C TYR A 28 16.12 22.18 3.47
N TYR A 29 15.36 21.89 2.42
CA TYR A 29 15.87 21.60 1.09
C TYR A 29 15.51 22.73 0.15
N GLU A 30 16.52 23.36 -0.46
CA GLU A 30 16.34 24.46 -1.39
C GLU A 30 17.06 24.16 -2.70
N MET A 31 16.35 24.37 -3.81
CA MET A 31 16.87 24.08 -5.14
C MET A 31 17.89 25.14 -5.54
N LEU A 32 19.05 24.70 -6.00
CA LEU A 32 20.07 25.58 -6.58
C LEU A 32 19.76 25.84 -8.05
N PRO A 33 19.95 27.09 -8.51
CA PRO A 33 19.90 27.39 -9.93
C PRO A 33 21.10 26.73 -10.64
N ILE A 34 20.84 26.23 -11.85
CA ILE A 34 21.88 25.80 -12.79
C ILE A 34 22.05 26.85 -13.87
N THR A 35 23.23 26.89 -14.49
CA THR A 35 23.51 27.76 -15.63
C THR A 35 22.95 27.13 -16.90
N GLU A 36 22.11 27.88 -17.61
CA GLU A 36 21.58 27.52 -18.93
C GLU A 36 22.12 28.51 -19.99
N PRO A 37 22.30 28.08 -21.27
CA PRO A 37 22.09 26.72 -21.75
C PRO A 37 23.16 25.73 -21.24
N LEU A 38 22.79 24.47 -21.07
CA LEU A 38 23.74 23.38 -20.81
C LEU A 38 24.82 23.32 -21.90
N ARG A 39 26.05 22.95 -21.52
CA ARG A 39 27.11 22.73 -22.52
C ARG A 39 27.05 21.30 -23.02
N LEU A 40 26.80 21.15 -24.32
CA LEU A 40 26.70 19.86 -25.00
C LEU A 40 27.97 19.59 -25.81
N ASN A 41 28.52 18.38 -25.71
CA ASN A 41 29.65 17.91 -26.50
C ASN A 41 29.31 16.58 -27.18
N GLN A 42 29.32 16.56 -28.52
CA GLN A 42 28.82 15.45 -29.35
C GLN A 42 27.39 15.01 -28.98
N VAL A 43 26.57 15.93 -28.47
CA VAL A 43 25.19 15.70 -28.07
C VAL A 43 24.32 16.78 -28.70
N LYS A 44 23.11 16.39 -29.12
CA LYS A 44 22.04 17.32 -29.48
C LYS A 44 20.83 17.10 -28.57
N GLU A 45 20.09 18.18 -28.36
CA GLU A 45 18.87 18.20 -27.58
C GLU A 45 17.64 18.25 -28.51
N GLU A 46 16.65 17.41 -28.23
CA GLU A 46 15.37 17.32 -28.95
C GLU A 46 14.21 17.26 -27.93
N PRO A 47 13.04 17.86 -28.21
CA PRO A 47 11.88 17.75 -27.32
C PRO A 47 11.36 16.30 -27.20
N TYR A 48 10.95 15.89 -25.99
CA TYR A 48 10.33 14.59 -25.73
C TYR A 48 9.15 14.72 -24.76
N GLY A 49 7.96 15.05 -25.30
CA GLY A 49 6.79 15.34 -24.47
C GLY A 49 7.04 16.52 -23.54
N LYS A 50 6.99 16.30 -22.23
CA LYS A 50 7.35 17.30 -21.20
C LYS A 50 8.84 17.27 -20.81
N GLN A 51 9.61 16.32 -21.35
CA GLN A 51 11.02 16.09 -21.04
C GLN A 51 11.93 16.55 -22.20
N ARG A 52 13.24 16.57 -21.94
CA ARG A 52 14.31 16.86 -22.91
C ARG A 52 15.02 15.55 -23.27
N ASN A 53 15.11 15.21 -24.55
CA ASN A 53 15.89 14.08 -25.04
C ASN A 53 17.27 14.57 -25.47
N PHE A 54 18.31 14.05 -24.82
CA PHE A 54 19.69 14.30 -25.18
C PHE A 54 20.27 13.06 -25.83
N ARG A 55 20.71 13.20 -27.07
CA ARG A 55 21.18 12.08 -27.88
C ARG A 55 22.50 12.42 -28.53
N GLU A 56 23.32 11.41 -28.72
CA GLU A 56 24.61 11.61 -29.37
C GLU A 56 24.45 12.12 -30.82
N ILE A 57 25.49 12.81 -31.28
CA ILE A 57 25.69 13.16 -32.67
C ILE A 57 26.71 12.16 -33.22
N LYS A 58 26.30 11.35 -34.20
CA LYS A 58 27.19 10.41 -34.89
C LYS A 58 28.30 11.16 -35.64
N ASN A 59 29.46 10.52 -35.74
CA ASN A 59 30.56 11.02 -36.54
C ASN A 59 30.19 11.01 -38.04
N ALA A 60 30.96 11.74 -38.86
CA ALA A 60 30.70 11.85 -40.30
C ALA A 60 30.76 10.50 -41.05
N ASP A 61 31.50 9.52 -40.52
CA ASP A 61 31.60 8.16 -41.02
C ASP A 61 30.45 7.24 -40.56
N GLY A 62 29.48 7.78 -39.81
CA GLY A 62 28.33 7.05 -39.27
C GLY A 62 28.62 6.28 -37.97
N SER A 63 29.85 6.33 -37.46
CA SER A 63 30.20 5.72 -36.17
C SER A 63 29.61 6.50 -34.99
N HIS A 64 29.42 5.80 -33.86
CA HIS A 64 28.91 6.37 -32.62
C HIS A 64 29.95 7.30 -31.97
N ALA A 65 29.49 8.31 -31.24
CA ALA A 65 30.37 9.24 -30.54
C ALA A 65 31.14 8.49 -29.45
N ALA A 66 32.41 8.83 -29.24
CA ALA A 66 33.25 8.16 -28.25
C ALA A 66 32.73 8.46 -26.82
N ASP A 67 32.69 9.74 -26.44
CA ASP A 67 32.26 10.20 -25.11
C ASP A 67 31.30 11.41 -25.21
N PRO A 68 30.06 11.20 -25.70
CA PRO A 68 29.05 12.25 -25.73
C PRO A 68 28.67 12.69 -24.32
N THR A 69 28.73 14.00 -24.06
CA THR A 69 28.61 14.56 -22.71
C THR A 69 27.72 15.79 -22.62
N ILE A 70 27.12 15.96 -21.44
CA ILE A 70 26.35 17.12 -21.02
C ILE A 70 27.01 17.69 -19.77
N ASP A 71 27.41 18.95 -19.84
CA ASP A 71 27.99 19.68 -18.73
C ASP A 71 26.96 20.63 -18.13
N ILE A 72 26.77 20.49 -16.81
CA ILE A 72 25.89 21.30 -15.99
C ILE A 72 26.76 22.11 -15.05
N PHE A 73 26.61 23.43 -15.09
CA PHE A 73 27.37 24.35 -14.25
C PHE A 73 26.49 24.93 -13.16
N LEU A 74 27.00 24.91 -11.94
CA LEU A 74 26.32 25.49 -10.79
C LEU A 74 27.35 26.18 -9.87
N GLU A 75 26.83 26.99 -8.95
CA GLU A 75 27.61 27.67 -7.93
C GLU A 75 26.99 27.39 -6.56
N ALA A 76 27.80 26.90 -5.61
CA ALA A 76 27.35 26.62 -4.26
C ALA A 76 26.82 27.90 -3.59
N GLN A 77 25.57 27.89 -3.11
CA GLN A 77 24.94 29.06 -2.48
C GLN A 77 25.17 29.14 -0.96
N SER A 78 25.68 28.06 -0.37
CA SER A 78 25.94 27.88 1.06
C SER A 78 27.09 26.89 1.27
N ASP A 79 27.59 26.83 2.50
CA ASP A 79 28.63 25.88 2.92
C ASP A 79 28.06 24.49 3.29
N THR A 80 26.81 24.20 2.95
CA THR A 80 26.13 22.95 3.34
C THR A 80 26.29 21.86 2.28
N PRO A 81 26.10 20.57 2.63
CA PRO A 81 26.12 19.48 1.66
C PRO A 81 25.14 19.72 0.51
N LEU A 82 25.60 19.38 -0.70
CA LEU A 82 24.85 19.45 -1.95
C LEU A 82 24.41 18.06 -2.39
N TYR A 83 23.24 18.02 -3.00
CA TYR A 83 22.60 16.82 -3.50
C TYR A 83 22.12 17.05 -4.93
N CYS A 84 22.09 16.00 -5.75
CA CYS A 84 21.45 16.05 -7.05
C CYS A 84 20.45 14.92 -7.25
N PHE A 85 19.43 15.19 -8.04
CA PHE A 85 18.45 14.23 -8.53
C PHE A 85 17.98 14.66 -9.92
N PHE A 86 17.89 13.72 -10.86
CA PHE A 86 17.53 14.02 -12.23
C PHE A 86 16.23 13.32 -12.56
N GLN A 87 15.13 14.09 -12.57
CA GLN A 87 13.81 13.54 -12.82
C GLN A 87 13.73 13.01 -14.24
N THR A 88 13.24 11.78 -14.39
CA THR A 88 12.96 11.17 -15.69
C THR A 88 11.86 10.13 -15.59
N GLU A 89 11.08 9.98 -16.66
CA GLU A 89 10.17 8.84 -16.84
C GLU A 89 10.86 7.68 -17.60
N ASN A 90 12.03 7.95 -18.21
CA ASN A 90 12.73 7.03 -19.10
C ASN A 90 14.20 6.91 -18.69
N GLN A 91 14.46 6.04 -17.73
CA GLN A 91 15.80 5.75 -17.24
C GLN A 91 16.67 5.19 -18.35
N SER A 92 17.74 5.90 -18.69
CA SER A 92 18.77 5.48 -19.65
C SER A 92 20.12 5.70 -19.00
N LYS A 93 20.94 4.66 -18.95
CA LYS A 93 22.20 4.64 -18.20
C LYS A 93 23.11 5.82 -18.59
N VAL A 94 23.66 6.49 -17.58
CA VAL A 94 24.68 7.53 -17.74
C VAL A 94 25.78 7.36 -16.69
N ASN A 95 26.94 7.98 -16.91
CA ASN A 95 27.95 8.15 -15.86
C ASN A 95 28.04 9.62 -15.44
N LEU A 96 28.24 9.85 -14.15
CA LEU A 96 28.36 11.18 -13.58
C LEU A 96 29.80 11.46 -13.10
N TRP A 97 30.27 12.66 -13.36
CA TRP A 97 31.58 13.16 -12.96
C TRP A 97 31.44 14.55 -12.38
N LEU A 98 32.19 14.84 -11.32
CA LEU A 98 32.12 16.12 -10.64
C LEU A 98 33.50 16.75 -10.54
N SER A 99 33.56 18.02 -10.93
CA SER A 99 34.71 18.89 -10.77
C SER A 99 34.37 20.02 -9.81
N ASP A 100 35.33 20.38 -8.95
CA ASP A 100 35.22 21.52 -8.03
C ASP A 100 35.46 22.89 -8.68
N GLN A 101 35.55 22.93 -10.01
CA GLN A 101 35.66 24.16 -10.80
C GLN A 101 35.00 23.98 -12.17
N TRP A 102 34.75 25.10 -12.85
CA TRP A 102 34.36 25.09 -14.26
C TRP A 102 35.58 24.88 -15.13
N ASN A 103 35.50 23.91 -16.04
CA ASN A 103 36.55 23.61 -17.01
C ASN A 103 36.11 24.09 -18.40
N ASP A 104 36.97 24.78 -19.13
CA ASP A 104 36.68 25.23 -20.50
C ASP A 104 36.79 24.09 -21.53
N ASP A 105 37.65 23.11 -21.27
CA ASP A 105 37.87 21.96 -22.17
C ASP A 105 36.69 20.96 -22.10
N PRO A 106 35.97 20.71 -23.21
CA PRO A 106 34.90 19.72 -23.23
C PRO A 106 35.40 18.27 -23.10
N ASN A 107 36.69 18.00 -23.30
CA ASN A 107 37.27 16.65 -23.28
C ASN A 107 38.09 16.35 -22.02
N SER A 108 38.31 17.34 -21.15
CA SER A 108 39.09 17.20 -19.92
C SER A 108 38.40 17.89 -18.75
N MET A 109 38.39 17.23 -17.59
CA MET A 109 37.74 17.74 -16.39
C MET A 109 38.67 17.58 -15.19
N LYS A 110 39.13 18.70 -14.65
CA LYS A 110 40.11 18.79 -13.57
C LYS A 110 39.54 19.56 -12.39
N ASN A 111 39.92 19.14 -11.19
CA ASN A 111 39.72 19.94 -9.99
C ASN A 111 40.77 21.05 -9.90
N THR A 112 40.54 22.00 -9.00
CA THR A 112 41.33 23.20 -8.76
C THR A 112 42.77 22.86 -8.38
N ASP A 113 42.98 21.69 -7.75
CA ASP A 113 44.30 21.15 -7.39
C ASP A 113 45.02 20.42 -8.54
N GLY A 114 44.41 20.34 -9.73
CA GLY A 114 44.93 19.66 -10.91
C GLY A 114 44.63 18.16 -11.01
N THR A 115 43.95 17.58 -10.02
CA THR A 115 43.51 16.18 -10.06
C THR A 115 42.34 15.99 -11.04
N ASN A 116 42.07 14.74 -11.43
CA ASN A 116 40.92 14.44 -12.29
C ASN A 116 39.60 14.60 -11.53
N ALA A 117 38.53 14.95 -12.25
CA ALA A 117 37.18 14.98 -11.71
C ALA A 117 36.80 13.66 -11.01
N LYS A 118 36.05 13.78 -9.91
CA LYS A 118 35.58 12.66 -9.11
C LYS A 118 34.46 11.92 -9.86
N SER A 119 34.60 10.61 -10.04
CA SER A 119 33.48 9.79 -10.52
C SER A 119 32.42 9.65 -9.43
N LEU A 120 31.15 9.89 -9.79
CA LEU A 120 30.00 9.62 -8.94
C LEU A 120 29.30 8.31 -9.32
N GLY A 121 29.89 7.53 -10.24
CA GLY A 121 29.37 6.24 -10.69
C GLY A 121 28.32 6.34 -11.81
N SER A 122 27.69 5.20 -12.08
CA SER A 122 26.58 5.12 -13.04
C SER A 122 25.25 5.52 -12.39
N PHE A 123 24.42 6.21 -13.15
CA PHE A 123 23.09 6.66 -12.75
C PHE A 123 22.05 6.05 -13.71
N PHE A 124 20.80 5.88 -13.24
CA PHE A 124 19.71 5.25 -14.00
C PHE A 124 19.95 3.77 -14.40
N GLN A 125 20.69 3.03 -13.59
CA GLN A 125 20.86 1.58 -13.75
C GLN A 125 20.59 0.89 -12.42
N ASP A 126 19.84 -0.22 -12.45
CA ASP A 126 19.49 -1.01 -11.27
C ASP A 126 18.84 -0.13 -10.17
N ASP A 127 19.42 -0.09 -8.97
CA ASP A 127 18.91 0.69 -7.84
C ASP A 127 19.49 2.14 -7.79
N ASN A 128 20.12 2.61 -8.88
CA ASN A 128 20.80 3.91 -8.94
C ASN A 128 19.92 5.09 -9.40
N TYR A 129 18.59 5.01 -9.20
CA TYR A 129 17.69 6.14 -9.37
C TYR A 129 17.28 6.72 -8.01
N HIS A 130 18.21 7.43 -7.37
CA HIS A 130 18.07 8.00 -6.02
C HIS A 130 18.80 9.34 -5.89
N ILE A 131 18.59 10.05 -4.78
CA ILE A 131 19.27 11.32 -4.49
C ILE A 131 20.75 11.06 -4.19
N VAL A 132 21.66 11.74 -4.89
CA VAL A 132 23.11 11.57 -4.71
C VAL A 132 23.69 12.75 -3.95
N CYS A 133 24.43 12.50 -2.88
CA CYS A 133 25.26 13.53 -2.23
C CYS A 133 26.51 13.78 -3.08
N ILE A 134 26.66 15.00 -3.60
CA ILE A 134 27.78 15.40 -4.46
C ILE A 134 28.93 16.04 -3.68
N GLY A 135 28.77 16.21 -2.37
CA GLY A 135 29.79 16.73 -1.45
C GLY A 135 29.38 18.06 -0.80
N GLN A 136 30.32 18.66 -0.08
CA GLN A 136 30.15 19.94 0.61
C GLN A 136 31.26 20.88 0.13
N TYR A 137 30.87 22.09 -0.26
CA TYR A 137 31.77 23.07 -0.88
C TYR A 137 31.54 24.45 -0.27
N PRO A 138 32.56 25.31 -0.22
CA PRO A 138 32.36 26.69 0.24
C PRO A 138 31.37 27.45 -0.63
N LYS A 139 30.64 28.39 -0.04
CA LYS A 139 29.78 29.32 -0.74
C LYS A 139 30.56 30.08 -1.81
N GLY A 140 29.98 30.15 -3.01
CA GLY A 140 30.60 30.74 -4.20
C GLY A 140 31.50 29.78 -4.98
N GLN A 141 31.73 28.55 -4.49
CA GLN A 141 32.50 27.56 -5.23
C GLN A 141 31.74 27.17 -6.51
N LYS A 142 32.41 27.32 -7.64
CA LYS A 142 31.92 26.91 -8.96
C LYS A 142 32.07 25.41 -9.11
N LEU A 143 31.01 24.70 -9.47
CA LEU A 143 31.04 23.26 -9.69
C LEU A 143 30.59 22.95 -11.11
N GLN A 144 31.20 21.91 -11.69
CA GLN A 144 30.77 21.35 -12.97
C GLN A 144 30.43 19.88 -12.76
N LEU A 145 29.18 19.53 -13.02
CA LEU A 145 28.76 18.14 -13.13
C LEU A 145 28.67 17.76 -14.60
N ARG A 146 29.39 16.70 -14.99
CA ARG A 146 29.33 16.12 -16.33
C ARG A 146 28.58 14.81 -16.31
N MET A 147 27.62 14.69 -17.21
CA MET A 147 26.90 13.47 -17.51
C MET A 147 27.38 12.92 -18.85
N THR A 148 27.96 11.71 -18.85
CA THR A 148 28.34 10.99 -20.07
C THR A 148 27.22 10.06 -20.48
N LEU A 149 26.74 10.17 -21.72
CA LEU A 149 25.70 9.28 -22.24
C LEU A 149 26.28 7.91 -22.51
N LEU A 150 25.61 6.86 -22.02
CA LEU A 150 26.01 5.48 -22.24
C LEU A 150 24.95 4.71 -23.04
N THR A 151 25.27 3.46 -23.33
CA THR A 151 24.35 2.49 -23.91
C THR A 151 24.67 1.11 -23.36
N ASP A 152 23.69 0.21 -23.33
CA ASP A 152 23.85 -1.14 -22.78
C ASP A 152 24.83 -2.01 -23.58
N THR A 153 25.11 -1.62 -24.83
CA THR A 153 26.05 -2.33 -25.70
C THR A 153 26.90 -1.33 -26.46
N ALA A 154 28.15 -1.16 -26.02
CA ALA A 154 29.07 -0.20 -26.61
C ALA A 154 29.22 -0.41 -28.13
N GLY A 155 29.08 0.67 -28.89
CA GLY A 155 29.34 0.70 -30.34
C GLY A 155 28.24 0.15 -31.25
N THR A 156 27.13 -0.37 -30.72
CA THR A 156 26.04 -0.95 -31.55
C THR A 156 24.72 -0.19 -31.46
N LYS A 157 24.51 0.57 -30.38
CA LYS A 157 23.27 1.31 -30.13
C LYS A 157 23.55 2.78 -29.92
N GLU A 158 22.54 3.59 -30.26
CA GLU A 158 22.56 5.02 -30.01
C GLU A 158 22.66 5.29 -28.50
N LYS A 159 23.50 6.25 -28.12
CA LYS A 159 23.63 6.76 -26.75
C LYS A 159 22.68 7.93 -26.56
N TYR A 160 21.79 7.84 -25.59
CA TYR A 160 20.85 8.90 -25.26
C TYR A 160 20.46 8.87 -23.78
N THR A 161 19.91 9.96 -23.30
CA THR A 161 19.21 10.04 -22.02
C THR A 161 18.07 11.04 -22.11
N ILE A 162 16.99 10.79 -21.39
CA ILE A 162 15.81 11.66 -21.37
C ILE A 162 15.70 12.20 -19.96
N ILE A 163 15.67 13.52 -19.80
CA ILE A 163 15.62 14.20 -18.51
C ILE A 163 14.46 15.19 -18.52
N ASN A 164 13.59 15.12 -17.52
CA ASN A 164 12.58 16.12 -17.24
C ASN A 164 13.22 17.37 -16.62
N GLN A 165 13.98 17.18 -15.55
CA GLN A 165 14.57 18.28 -14.78
C GLN A 165 15.88 17.86 -14.13
N PHE A 166 16.89 18.73 -14.23
CA PHE A 166 18.12 18.61 -13.46
C PHE A 166 17.92 19.33 -12.13
N GLU A 167 17.86 18.58 -11.03
CA GLU A 167 17.66 19.17 -9.71
C GLU A 167 18.92 19.08 -8.86
N PHE A 168 19.35 20.23 -8.36
CA PHE A 168 20.41 20.34 -7.37
C PHE A 168 19.81 20.99 -6.14
N TYR A 169 20.13 20.46 -4.96
CA TYR A 169 19.59 20.96 -3.69
C TYR A 169 20.71 21.12 -2.67
N HIS A 170 20.58 22.11 -1.79
CA HIS A 170 21.35 22.16 -0.55
C HIS A 170 20.44 21.78 0.62
N PHE A 171 21.03 21.12 1.61
CA PHE A 171 20.34 20.78 2.84
C PHE A 171 20.79 21.68 3.99
N ASN A 172 19.91 22.55 4.47
CA ASN A 172 20.14 23.38 5.64
C ASN A 172 19.99 22.54 6.93
N SER A 173 21.06 21.82 7.27
CA SER A 173 21.10 20.94 8.45
C SER A 173 20.94 21.70 9.76
N ASP A 174 21.42 22.95 9.84
CA ASP A 174 21.34 23.74 11.08
C ASP A 174 19.88 24.10 11.37
N LEU A 175 19.17 24.63 10.37
CA LEU A 175 17.73 24.93 10.46
C LEU A 175 16.91 23.66 10.76
N PHE A 176 17.27 22.53 10.13
CA PHE A 176 16.62 21.25 10.41
C PHE A 176 16.83 20.82 11.87
N CYS A 177 18.06 20.92 12.37
CA CYS A 177 18.39 20.58 13.75
C CYS A 177 17.69 21.51 14.76
N GLU A 178 17.56 22.80 14.46
CA GLU A 178 16.83 23.78 15.27
C GLU A 178 15.36 23.37 15.43
N ASP A 179 14.68 23.08 14.32
CA ASP A 179 13.26 22.72 14.35
C ASP A 179 13.01 21.33 14.95
N ILE A 180 13.91 20.38 14.73
CA ILE A 180 13.88 19.09 15.43
C ILE A 180 14.06 19.30 16.94
N ALA A 181 14.96 20.18 17.38
CA ALA A 181 15.13 20.49 18.79
C ALA A 181 13.86 21.10 19.40
N LYS A 182 13.15 21.95 18.66
CA LYS A 182 11.84 22.50 19.06
C LYS A 182 10.80 21.40 19.26
N VAL A 183 10.63 20.50 18.28
CA VAL A 183 9.69 19.37 18.39
C VAL A 183 10.04 18.43 19.56
N LYS A 184 11.33 18.28 19.88
CA LYS A 184 11.79 17.44 21.00
C LYS A 184 11.44 17.98 22.39
N GLN A 185 11.08 19.25 22.53
CA GLN A 185 10.78 19.84 23.84
C GLN A 185 9.55 19.18 24.49
N ASN A 186 8.54 18.82 23.70
CA ASN A 186 7.25 18.29 24.17
C ASN A 186 7.02 16.84 23.73
N GLN A 187 8.00 15.96 23.96
CA GLN A 187 7.88 14.55 23.61
C GLN A 187 6.88 13.79 24.47
N TRP A 188 6.20 12.83 23.84
CA TRP A 188 5.39 11.84 24.57
C TRP A 188 6.31 10.80 25.23
N ASN A 189 6.46 10.90 26.54
CA ASN A 189 7.31 10.03 27.34
C ASN A 189 6.55 8.76 27.71
N LEU A 190 6.76 7.68 26.95
CA LEU A 190 6.08 6.40 27.15
C LEU A 190 6.51 5.72 28.45
N THR A 191 5.54 5.41 29.30
CA THR A 191 5.70 4.59 30.51
C THR A 191 5.29 3.13 30.26
N THR A 192 4.37 2.90 29.33
CA THR A 192 3.96 1.57 28.88
C THR A 192 3.97 1.52 27.37
N PHE A 193 4.67 0.55 26.80
CA PHE A 193 4.63 0.25 25.38
C PHE A 193 4.65 -1.26 25.17
N GLY A 194 3.76 -1.77 24.34
CA GLY A 194 3.76 -3.18 23.98
C GLY A 194 2.40 -3.74 23.59
N GLY A 195 2.42 -4.80 22.78
CA GLY A 195 1.23 -5.46 22.26
C GLY A 195 0.35 -4.50 21.48
N ARG A 196 -0.71 -4.01 22.12
CA ARG A 196 -1.75 -3.15 21.53
C ARG A 196 -1.97 -1.86 22.30
N THR A 197 -1.06 -1.48 23.19
CA THR A 197 -1.24 -0.32 24.07
C THR A 197 0.05 0.49 24.17
N LEU A 198 -0.13 1.79 24.14
CA LEU A 198 0.89 2.81 24.36
C LEU A 198 0.34 3.75 25.44
N GLU A 199 1.12 4.09 26.43
CA GLU A 199 0.72 5.01 27.51
C GLU A 199 1.93 5.79 27.98
N GLY A 200 1.73 7.08 28.25
CA GLY A 200 2.82 7.96 28.65
C GLY A 200 2.34 9.37 28.96
N THR A 201 3.26 10.20 29.43
CA THR A 201 2.99 11.60 29.80
C THR A 201 3.51 12.55 28.73
N ILE A 202 2.80 13.65 28.50
CA ILE A 202 3.21 14.72 27.59
C ILE A 202 2.86 16.07 28.21
N HIS A 203 3.67 17.08 27.90
CA HIS A 203 3.37 18.48 28.19
C HIS A 203 2.89 19.16 26.90
N ALA A 204 1.74 19.84 26.95
CA ALA A 204 1.19 20.58 25.82
C ALA A 204 1.09 22.08 26.16
N GLU A 205 1.51 22.94 25.24
CA GLU A 205 1.33 24.39 25.35
C GLU A 205 0.05 24.85 24.63
N ALA A 206 -0.38 26.09 24.89
CA ALA A 206 -1.54 26.68 24.22
C ALA A 206 -1.40 26.65 22.69
N GLY A 207 -2.41 26.12 22.02
CA GLY A 207 -2.46 25.98 20.56
C GLY A 207 -1.67 24.80 19.99
N GLN A 208 -1.08 23.96 20.84
CA GLN A 208 -0.47 22.69 20.41
C GLN A 208 -1.50 21.57 20.35
N LEU A 209 -1.15 20.53 19.60
CA LEU A 209 -1.94 19.32 19.46
C LEU A 209 -1.03 18.11 19.66
N PHE A 210 -1.61 17.02 20.17
CA PHE A 210 -0.91 15.74 20.22
C PHE A 210 -0.87 15.14 18.82
N MET A 211 0.29 14.63 18.42
CA MET A 211 0.53 14.01 17.13
C MET A 211 1.41 12.77 17.29
N THR A 212 1.14 11.75 16.48
CA THR A 212 2.02 10.59 16.32
C THR A 212 2.31 10.37 14.84
N SER A 213 3.38 9.64 14.52
CA SER A 213 3.61 9.11 13.17
C SER A 213 2.86 7.80 12.90
N ILE A 214 1.91 7.42 13.76
CA ILE A 214 1.10 6.22 13.59
C ILE A 214 0.04 6.52 12.51
N PRO A 215 -0.09 5.67 11.47
CA PRO A 215 -1.10 5.87 10.45
C PRO A 215 -2.52 5.95 11.02
N ALA A 216 -3.30 6.91 10.51
CA ALA A 216 -4.70 7.06 10.82
C ALA A 216 -5.51 5.92 10.21
N GLU A 217 -5.82 4.91 11.03
CA GLU A 217 -6.61 3.74 10.61
C GLU A 217 -7.66 3.37 11.67
N PRO A 218 -8.80 2.76 11.26
CA PRO A 218 -9.82 2.32 12.19
C PRO A 218 -9.27 1.32 13.21
N GLY A 219 -9.74 1.42 14.45
CA GLY A 219 -9.37 0.51 15.55
C GLY A 219 -8.50 1.14 16.63
N TRP A 220 -7.89 2.29 16.35
CA TRP A 220 -7.23 3.09 17.38
C TRP A 220 -8.24 3.84 18.25
N LYS A 221 -7.93 3.92 19.54
CA LYS A 221 -8.66 4.73 20.52
C LYS A 221 -7.68 5.48 21.40
N ILE A 222 -8.02 6.72 21.74
CA ILE A 222 -7.21 7.60 22.57
C ILE A 222 -7.95 7.89 23.88
N TRP A 223 -7.21 7.92 24.99
CA TRP A 223 -7.67 8.47 26.26
C TRP A 223 -6.71 9.55 26.72
N ILE A 224 -7.26 10.67 27.18
CA ILE A 224 -6.52 11.80 27.78
C ILE A 224 -6.99 11.89 29.23
N ASP A 225 -6.06 11.74 30.18
CA ASP A 225 -6.31 11.72 31.62
C ASP A 225 -7.43 10.74 32.02
N GLY A 226 -7.44 9.58 31.38
CA GLY A 226 -8.42 8.50 31.61
C GLY A 226 -9.78 8.70 30.94
N LYS A 227 -10.06 9.86 30.31
CA LYS A 227 -11.28 10.08 29.54
C LYS A 227 -11.07 9.72 28.07
N GLN A 228 -11.99 8.97 27.48
CA GLN A 228 -11.90 8.63 26.06
C GLN A 228 -12.06 9.90 25.22
N TYR A 229 -11.10 10.14 24.32
CA TYR A 229 -11.14 11.23 23.37
C TYR A 229 -12.19 10.95 22.29
N ALA A 230 -12.87 12.01 21.86
CA ALA A 230 -13.89 11.95 20.82
C ALA A 230 -13.80 13.24 20.01
N HIS A 231 -13.28 13.16 18.79
CA HIS A 231 -13.24 14.27 17.87
C HIS A 231 -14.60 14.39 17.18
N LYS A 232 -15.31 15.49 17.42
CA LYS A 232 -16.62 15.76 16.82
C LYS A 232 -16.49 16.80 15.73
N TYR A 233 -17.04 16.51 14.57
CA TYR A 233 -17.05 17.46 13.45
C TYR A 233 -18.31 17.27 12.61
N THR A 234 -18.64 18.29 11.84
CA THR A 234 -19.76 18.27 10.90
C THR A 234 -19.22 18.18 9.48
N GLU A 235 -19.73 17.25 8.70
CA GLU A 235 -19.49 17.17 7.26
C GLU A 235 -20.80 17.11 6.49
N LYS A 236 -20.75 17.43 5.20
CA LYS A 236 -21.91 17.33 4.32
C LYS A 236 -22.01 15.94 3.72
N ASP A 237 -23.21 15.38 3.71
CA ASP A 237 -23.51 14.17 2.95
C ASP A 237 -23.54 14.43 1.43
N ALA A 238 -23.77 13.38 0.65
CA ALA A 238 -23.86 13.47 -0.81
C ALA A 238 -25.03 14.37 -1.25
N GLU A 239 -26.02 14.55 -0.39
CA GLU A 239 -27.23 15.35 -0.57
C GLU A 239 -27.08 16.80 -0.05
N GLY A 240 -25.94 17.14 0.56
CA GLY A 240 -25.60 18.47 1.07
C GLY A 240 -26.09 18.80 2.48
N ASN A 241 -26.65 17.83 3.21
CA ASN A 241 -27.09 17.96 4.60
C ASN A 241 -25.93 17.80 5.58
N ASP A 242 -25.98 18.54 6.68
CA ASP A 242 -24.98 18.47 7.74
C ASP A 242 -25.17 17.20 8.59
N ILE A 243 -24.12 16.39 8.69
CA ILE A 243 -24.05 15.19 9.54
C ILE A 243 -22.99 15.40 10.62
N GLU A 244 -23.37 15.24 11.88
CA GLU A 244 -22.43 15.18 13.00
C GLU A 244 -21.74 13.81 13.02
N LYS A 245 -20.41 13.81 12.90
CA LYS A 245 -19.57 12.64 13.05
C LYS A 245 -18.76 12.71 14.34
N THR A 246 -18.42 11.54 14.84
CA THR A 246 -17.54 11.38 15.99
C THR A 246 -16.49 10.33 15.67
N GLU A 247 -15.23 10.71 15.78
CA GLU A 247 -14.08 9.83 15.58
C GLU A 247 -13.31 9.64 16.90
N ASP A 248 -12.65 8.48 17.04
CA ASP A 248 -11.87 8.12 18.23
C ASP A 248 -10.50 8.86 18.30
N PHE A 249 -10.16 9.64 17.26
CA PHE A 249 -8.95 10.45 17.13
C PHE A 249 -9.13 11.53 16.05
N LEU A 250 -8.20 12.50 15.99
CA LEU A 250 -8.12 13.51 14.93
C LEU A 250 -7.18 13.02 13.82
N THR A 251 -7.63 13.06 12.56
CA THR A 251 -6.79 12.71 11.41
C THR A 251 -5.97 13.92 10.93
N LEU A 252 -4.67 13.90 11.21
CA LEU A 252 -3.72 14.93 10.80
C LEU A 252 -3.11 14.60 9.44
N PHE A 253 -2.95 15.61 8.58
CA PHE A 253 -2.33 15.49 7.26
C PHE A 253 -2.93 14.38 6.37
N LYS A 254 -4.20 14.00 6.62
CA LYS A 254 -4.90 12.86 5.99
C LYS A 254 -4.19 11.51 6.16
N ALA A 255 -3.31 11.38 7.15
CA ALA A 255 -2.41 10.24 7.24
C ALA A 255 -2.08 9.80 8.66
N MET A 256 -2.09 10.70 9.64
CA MET A 256 -1.51 10.46 10.96
C MET A 256 -2.51 10.70 12.08
N ILE A 257 -2.35 9.97 13.18
CA ILE A 257 -3.20 10.11 14.36
C ILE A 257 -2.76 11.32 15.19
N GLY A 258 -3.73 12.14 15.59
CA GLY A 258 -3.58 13.19 16.58
C GLY A 258 -4.77 13.30 17.54
N ALA A 259 -4.66 14.25 18.48
CA ALA A 259 -5.73 14.64 19.37
C ALA A 259 -5.55 16.10 19.80
N GLU A 260 -6.66 16.79 20.00
CA GLU A 260 -6.68 18.08 20.69
C GLU A 260 -6.41 17.85 22.18
N VAL A 261 -5.43 18.56 22.74
CA VAL A 261 -5.02 18.45 24.14
C VAL A 261 -5.00 19.85 24.73
N GLU A 262 -5.59 20.01 25.91
CA GLU A 262 -5.56 21.28 26.63
C GLU A 262 -4.13 21.63 27.07
N PRO A 263 -3.84 22.90 27.42
CA PRO A 263 -2.53 23.27 27.91
C PRO A 263 -2.24 22.65 29.29
N GLY A 264 -1.08 22.02 29.45
CA GLY A 264 -0.64 21.42 30.72
C GLY A 264 0.00 20.04 30.55
N ASP A 265 0.17 19.35 31.69
CA ASP A 265 0.68 17.98 31.73
C ASP A 265 -0.47 16.98 31.65
N HIS A 266 -0.38 16.04 30.72
CA HIS A 266 -1.42 15.06 30.44
C HIS A 266 -0.86 13.64 30.39
N THR A 267 -1.67 12.68 30.84
CA THR A 267 -1.42 11.25 30.61
C THR A 267 -2.25 10.80 29.40
N ILE A 268 -1.56 10.45 28.32
CA ILE A 268 -2.19 9.95 27.09
C ILE A 268 -2.00 8.44 27.00
N LYS A 269 -3.10 7.75 26.71
CA LYS A 269 -3.13 6.32 26.42
C LYS A 269 -3.70 6.10 25.03
N MET A 270 -3.05 5.27 24.22
CA MET A 270 -3.57 4.78 22.95
C MET A 270 -3.73 3.27 23.00
N LYS A 271 -4.82 2.75 22.45
CA LYS A 271 -5.04 1.31 22.32
C LYS A 271 -5.52 0.98 20.92
N TYR A 272 -4.87 0.01 20.29
CA TYR A 272 -5.29 -0.52 19.00
C TYR A 272 -6.18 -1.74 19.18
N THR A 273 -7.25 -1.82 18.38
CA THR A 273 -8.07 -3.02 18.24
C THR A 273 -8.41 -3.25 16.78
N PRO A 274 -7.91 -4.34 16.16
CA PRO A 274 -8.22 -4.65 14.77
C PRO A 274 -9.73 -4.63 14.55
N PRO A 275 -10.22 -3.86 13.56
CA PRO A 275 -11.62 -3.86 13.18
C PRO A 275 -12.11 -5.28 12.92
N GLY A 276 -13.29 -5.61 13.45
CA GLY A 276 -13.88 -6.94 13.26
C GLY A 276 -13.34 -8.04 14.18
N LEU A 277 -12.26 -7.85 14.94
CA LEU A 277 -11.75 -8.89 15.86
C LEU A 277 -12.81 -9.35 16.86
N ASN A 278 -13.51 -8.41 17.49
CA ASN A 278 -14.56 -8.74 18.46
C ASN A 278 -15.72 -9.50 17.81
N ILE A 279 -16.12 -9.10 16.60
CA ILE A 279 -17.16 -9.76 15.81
C ILE A 279 -16.71 -11.18 15.45
N GLY A 280 -15.46 -11.33 14.99
CA GLY A 280 -14.87 -12.63 14.66
C GLY A 280 -14.82 -13.57 15.86
N LEU A 281 -14.47 -13.08 17.05
CA LEU A 281 -14.49 -13.88 18.28
C LEU A 281 -15.90 -14.32 18.65
N ILE A 282 -16.90 -13.45 18.48
CA ILE A 282 -18.31 -13.79 18.72
C ILE A 282 -18.78 -14.86 17.73
N LEU A 283 -18.50 -14.69 16.43
CA LEU A 283 -18.86 -15.66 15.40
C LEU A 283 -18.16 -17.00 15.62
N LEU A 284 -16.90 -16.99 16.04
CA LEU A 284 -16.16 -18.20 16.41
C LEU A 284 -16.84 -18.93 17.57
N ALA A 285 -17.22 -18.21 18.62
CA ALA A 285 -17.92 -18.80 19.77
C ALA A 285 -19.26 -19.41 19.34
N PHE A 286 -20.03 -18.73 18.50
CA PHE A 286 -21.27 -19.28 17.94
C PHE A 286 -21.03 -20.54 17.09
N GLY A 287 -19.97 -20.56 16.27
CA GLY A 287 -19.58 -21.73 15.49
C GLY A 287 -19.24 -22.94 16.36
N ILE A 288 -18.48 -22.72 17.45
CA ILE A 288 -18.14 -23.78 18.41
C ILE A 288 -19.41 -24.29 19.11
N LEU A 289 -20.32 -23.40 19.52
CA LEU A 289 -21.58 -23.78 20.16
C LEU A 289 -22.50 -24.56 19.21
N ALA A 290 -22.59 -24.15 17.94
CA ALA A 290 -23.37 -24.86 16.93
C ALA A 290 -22.81 -26.26 16.69
N MET A 291 -21.47 -26.39 16.56
CA MET A 291 -20.81 -27.68 16.40
C MET A 291 -21.02 -28.58 17.62
N ALA A 292 -20.88 -28.05 18.84
CA ALA A 292 -21.17 -28.78 20.07
C ALA A 292 -22.64 -29.21 20.16
N GLY A 293 -23.56 -28.35 19.71
CA GLY A 293 -25.00 -28.64 19.65
C GLY A 293 -25.31 -29.80 18.69
N ILE A 294 -24.72 -29.79 17.49
CA ILE A 294 -24.84 -30.89 16.52
C ILE A 294 -24.25 -32.17 17.11
N LEU A 295 -23.04 -32.13 17.67
CA LEU A 295 -22.42 -33.30 18.30
C LEU A 295 -23.27 -33.86 19.45
N PHE A 296 -23.85 -33.00 20.29
CA PHE A 296 -24.73 -33.45 21.38
C PHE A 296 -26.03 -34.05 20.85
N TYR A 297 -26.61 -33.45 19.80
CA TYR A 297 -27.78 -33.98 19.12
C TYR A 297 -27.47 -35.36 18.53
N ASP A 298 -26.38 -35.49 17.79
CA ASP A 298 -25.93 -36.75 17.19
C ASP A 298 -25.64 -37.80 18.26
N LEU A 299 -24.91 -37.48 19.32
CA LEU A 299 -24.67 -38.44 20.42
C LEU A 299 -25.97 -38.91 21.10
N ARG A 300 -27.00 -38.06 21.16
CA ARG A 300 -28.26 -38.37 21.84
C ARG A 300 -29.29 -39.05 20.93
N PHE A 301 -29.29 -38.76 19.64
CA PHE A 301 -30.34 -39.17 18.72
C PHE A 301 -29.85 -39.97 17.51
N ASN A 302 -28.56 -39.99 17.20
CA ASN A 302 -28.00 -40.81 16.13
C ASN A 302 -27.73 -42.23 16.61
N GLU A 303 -28.52 -43.18 16.11
CA GLU A 303 -28.47 -44.59 16.52
C GLU A 303 -27.13 -45.25 16.14
N ALA A 304 -26.52 -44.88 15.01
CA ALA A 304 -25.24 -45.43 14.58
C ALA A 304 -24.10 -45.09 15.55
N LEU A 305 -24.10 -43.88 16.14
CA LEU A 305 -23.09 -43.47 17.11
C LEU A 305 -23.30 -44.12 18.49
N LYS A 306 -24.54 -44.40 18.88
CA LYS A 306 -24.84 -45.20 20.09
C LYS A 306 -24.35 -46.63 19.94
N GLN A 307 -24.60 -47.24 18.79
CA GLN A 307 -24.13 -48.59 18.45
C GLN A 307 -22.59 -48.64 18.46
N LEU A 308 -21.92 -47.66 17.84
CA LEU A 308 -20.45 -47.51 17.91
C LEU A 308 -19.92 -47.38 19.34
N ALA A 309 -20.59 -46.60 20.20
CA ALA A 309 -20.17 -46.43 21.60
C ALA A 309 -20.36 -47.72 22.44
N GLU A 310 -21.41 -48.50 22.18
CA GLU A 310 -21.62 -49.81 22.82
C GLU A 310 -20.63 -50.86 22.32
N LEU A 311 -20.39 -50.94 21.01
CA LEU A 311 -19.38 -51.81 20.40
C LEU A 311 -17.97 -51.51 20.95
N LYS A 312 -17.63 -50.24 21.12
CA LYS A 312 -16.36 -49.80 21.70
C LYS A 312 -16.21 -50.20 23.18
N LYS A 313 -17.30 -50.18 23.97
CA LYS A 313 -17.30 -50.72 25.35
C LYS A 313 -17.08 -52.24 25.38
N GLN A 314 -17.45 -52.94 24.32
CA GLN A 314 -17.24 -54.38 24.15
C GLN A 314 -15.88 -54.71 23.49
N GLY A 315 -15.03 -53.70 23.22
CA GLY A 315 -13.68 -53.89 22.67
C GLY A 315 -13.62 -54.10 21.16
N ILE A 316 -14.72 -53.83 20.45
CA ILE A 316 -14.84 -53.97 18.99
C ILE A 316 -14.74 -52.57 18.36
N TYR A 317 -13.72 -52.36 17.51
CA TYR A 317 -13.40 -51.04 16.95
C TYR A 317 -13.89 -50.83 15.50
N ASP A 318 -14.37 -51.89 14.84
CA ASP A 318 -14.93 -51.83 13.49
C ASP A 318 -16.44 -52.15 13.53
N LEU A 319 -17.23 -51.34 12.83
CA LEU A 319 -18.66 -51.58 12.65
C LEU A 319 -18.86 -52.92 11.92
N PRO A 320 -19.71 -53.84 12.41
CA PRO A 320 -20.15 -54.94 11.58
C PRO A 320 -20.94 -54.35 10.43
N TYR A 321 -20.42 -54.49 9.21
CA TYR A 321 -21.19 -54.18 8.01
C TYR A 321 -22.38 -55.14 8.02
N GLU A 322 -23.60 -54.63 8.26
CA GLU A 322 -24.78 -55.41 7.94
C GLU A 322 -24.77 -55.58 6.41
N ASP A 323 -24.78 -56.82 5.95
CA ASP A 323 -25.06 -57.12 4.55
C ASP A 323 -26.45 -56.53 4.23
N ASP A 324 -26.52 -55.33 3.68
CA ASP A 324 -26.88 -55.29 2.27
C ASP A 324 -28.17 -56.02 1.84
N PRO A 325 -29.36 -56.02 2.50
CA PRO A 325 -30.46 -56.86 2.05
C PRO A 325 -30.76 -56.58 0.57
N GLU A 326 -30.87 -57.66 -0.21
CA GLU A 326 -30.98 -57.56 -1.67
C GLU A 326 -32.06 -56.54 -2.06
N PRO A 327 -31.88 -55.79 -3.17
CA PRO A 327 -32.80 -54.72 -3.59
C PRO A 327 -34.28 -55.13 -3.62
N ALA A 328 -34.56 -56.40 -3.88
CA ALA A 328 -35.91 -56.95 -3.90
C ALA A 328 -36.58 -57.01 -2.51
N GLU A 329 -35.82 -57.28 -1.43
CA GLU A 329 -36.34 -57.27 -0.06
C GLU A 329 -36.60 -55.85 0.43
N ARG A 330 -35.75 -54.89 0.05
CA ARG A 330 -35.94 -53.46 0.33
C ARG A 330 -37.26 -52.93 -0.25
N VAL A 331 -37.57 -53.28 -1.50
CA VAL A 331 -38.83 -52.89 -2.16
C VAL A 331 -40.04 -53.55 -1.49
N ARG A 332 -39.94 -54.83 -1.11
CA ARG A 332 -41.04 -55.52 -0.41
C ARG A 332 -41.33 -54.91 0.96
N LYS A 333 -40.28 -54.56 1.72
CA LYS A 333 -40.40 -53.95 3.04
C LYS A 333 -40.99 -52.54 2.95
N ALA A 334 -40.49 -51.73 2.01
CA ALA A 334 -41.04 -50.40 1.72
C ALA A 334 -42.51 -50.45 1.26
N ALA A 335 -42.89 -51.40 0.40
CA ALA A 335 -44.27 -51.56 -0.05
C ALA A 335 -45.21 -52.00 1.08
N ALA A 336 -44.75 -52.89 1.98
CA ALA A 336 -45.52 -53.32 3.14
C ALA A 336 -45.74 -52.19 4.16
N GLU A 337 -44.72 -51.35 4.39
CA GLU A 337 -44.82 -50.19 5.29
C GLU A 337 -45.69 -49.07 4.70
N THR A 338 -45.63 -48.85 3.39
CA THR A 338 -46.47 -47.85 2.69
C THR A 338 -47.95 -48.27 2.68
N ALA A 339 -48.25 -49.56 2.56
CA ALA A 339 -49.62 -50.08 2.63
C ALA A 339 -50.20 -50.04 4.06
N ALA A 340 -49.35 -50.14 5.09
CA ALA A 340 -49.77 -50.04 6.49
C ALA A 340 -50.07 -48.59 6.94
N ALA A 341 -49.48 -47.59 6.28
CA ALA A 341 -49.64 -46.17 6.63
C ALA A 341 -50.83 -45.47 5.92
N ALA A 342 -51.45 -46.08 4.92
CA ALA A 342 -52.55 -45.49 4.14
C ALA A 342 -53.96 -45.73 4.73
N GLY A 343 -54.09 -45.63 6.05
CA GLY A 343 -55.36 -45.62 6.77
C GLY A 343 -55.76 -44.20 7.16
N ASP A 344 -56.66 -43.62 6.37
CA ASP A 344 -57.54 -42.47 6.65
C ASP A 344 -56.94 -41.02 6.70
N ALA A 345 -57.57 -40.14 5.92
CA ALA A 345 -57.52 -38.66 5.88
C ALA A 345 -56.30 -37.86 5.32
N SER A 346 -56.43 -37.49 4.03
CA SER A 346 -56.07 -36.22 3.34
C SER A 346 -54.71 -35.53 3.55
N ALA A 347 -53.82 -35.63 2.56
CA ALA A 347 -52.61 -34.83 2.39
C ALA A 347 -52.79 -33.74 1.29
N PRO A 348 -52.12 -32.57 1.42
CA PRO A 348 -52.18 -31.47 0.45
C PRO A 348 -51.51 -31.83 -0.89
N GLN A 349 -52.02 -31.22 -1.96
CA GLN A 349 -51.73 -31.52 -3.36
C GLN A 349 -50.27 -31.19 -3.75
N PHE A 350 -49.52 -32.20 -4.19
CA PHE A 350 -48.13 -32.13 -4.65
C PHE A 350 -48.10 -31.63 -6.11
N ASP A 351 -47.40 -30.53 -6.40
CA ASP A 351 -47.28 -29.97 -7.76
C ASP A 351 -46.13 -30.66 -8.52
N SER A 352 -46.47 -31.72 -9.27
CA SER A 352 -45.53 -32.49 -10.10
C SER A 352 -44.84 -31.65 -11.17
N THR A 353 -45.43 -30.53 -11.57
CA THR A 353 -44.92 -29.65 -12.63
C THR A 353 -43.62 -28.96 -12.22
N LEU A 354 -43.49 -28.58 -10.94
CA LEU A 354 -42.31 -27.88 -10.42
C LEU A 354 -41.10 -28.82 -10.30
N LEU A 355 -41.35 -30.12 -10.03
CA LEU A 355 -40.30 -31.13 -9.92
C LEU A 355 -39.68 -31.44 -11.28
N ILE A 356 -40.51 -31.64 -12.31
CA ILE A 356 -40.08 -31.91 -13.69
C ILE A 356 -39.26 -30.73 -14.23
N ALA A 357 -39.66 -29.49 -13.94
CA ALA A 357 -38.92 -28.31 -14.36
C ALA A 357 -37.50 -28.24 -13.76
N ASN A 358 -37.34 -28.63 -12.48
CA ASN A 358 -36.04 -28.67 -11.82
C ASN A 358 -35.14 -29.79 -12.39
N GLU A 359 -35.69 -30.97 -12.67
CA GLU A 359 -34.93 -32.09 -13.25
C GLU A 359 -34.43 -31.75 -14.67
N ILE A 360 -35.24 -31.09 -15.50
CA ILE A 360 -34.82 -30.63 -16.82
C ILE A 360 -33.68 -29.59 -16.71
N ARG A 361 -33.70 -28.73 -15.68
CA ARG A 361 -32.63 -27.75 -15.46
C ARG A 361 -31.29 -28.40 -15.11
N GLU A 362 -31.29 -29.42 -14.27
CA GLU A 362 -30.08 -30.17 -13.92
C GLU A 362 -29.54 -30.98 -15.12
N LEU A 363 -30.43 -31.58 -15.92
CA LEU A 363 -30.01 -32.24 -17.17
C LEU A 363 -29.32 -31.26 -18.14
N LYS A 364 -29.77 -30.00 -18.19
CA LYS A 364 -29.17 -28.99 -19.06
C LYS A 364 -27.76 -28.58 -18.60
N LYS A 365 -27.54 -28.47 -17.29
CA LYS A 365 -26.18 -28.24 -16.74
C LYS A 365 -25.21 -29.34 -17.14
N LEU A 366 -25.66 -30.60 -17.14
CA LEU A 366 -24.81 -31.73 -17.55
C LEU A 366 -24.44 -31.69 -19.04
N VAL A 367 -25.25 -31.05 -19.89
CA VAL A 367 -24.89 -30.77 -21.30
C VAL A 367 -23.86 -29.65 -21.37
N ASP A 368 -24.06 -28.56 -20.61
CA ASP A 368 -23.13 -27.42 -20.57
C ASP A 368 -21.73 -27.84 -20.03
N GLU A 369 -21.69 -28.83 -19.13
CA GLU A 369 -20.45 -29.43 -18.59
C GLU A 369 -19.84 -30.50 -19.51
N GLY A 370 -20.47 -30.81 -20.65
CA GLY A 370 -19.99 -31.78 -21.65
C GLY A 370 -20.11 -33.24 -21.21
N ILE A 371 -20.85 -33.53 -20.13
CA ILE A 371 -21.05 -34.87 -19.56
C ILE A 371 -22.15 -35.63 -20.33
N LEU A 372 -23.13 -34.92 -20.88
CA LEU A 372 -24.24 -35.49 -21.65
C LEU A 372 -24.25 -34.91 -23.07
N THR A 373 -24.53 -35.77 -24.06
CA THR A 373 -24.71 -35.30 -25.45
C THR A 373 -26.09 -34.68 -25.66
N GLU A 374 -26.22 -33.80 -26.65
CA GLU A 374 -27.46 -33.06 -26.90
C GLU A 374 -28.62 -33.96 -27.37
N GLU A 375 -28.31 -35.07 -28.07
CA GLU A 375 -29.30 -36.11 -28.43
C GLU A 375 -29.80 -36.89 -27.19
N GLU A 376 -28.92 -37.22 -26.25
CA GLU A 376 -29.29 -37.92 -25.01
C GLU A 376 -30.11 -37.02 -24.07
N PHE A 377 -29.83 -35.72 -24.05
CA PHE A 377 -30.61 -34.73 -23.33
C PHE A 377 -32.07 -34.70 -23.80
N GLU A 378 -32.31 -34.59 -25.10
CA GLU A 378 -33.67 -34.50 -25.64
C GLU A 378 -34.44 -35.82 -25.48
N GLN A 379 -33.79 -36.99 -25.56
CA GLN A 379 -34.44 -38.26 -25.23
C GLN A 379 -34.88 -38.34 -23.75
N ARG A 380 -34.02 -37.94 -22.81
CA ARG A 380 -34.32 -37.99 -21.37
C ARG A 380 -35.37 -36.96 -20.96
N LYS A 381 -35.28 -35.74 -21.50
CA LYS A 381 -36.27 -34.69 -21.32
C LYS A 381 -37.65 -35.10 -21.83
N LYS A 382 -37.74 -35.74 -23.00
CA LYS A 382 -39.01 -36.25 -23.53
C LYS A 382 -39.63 -37.30 -22.59
N LYS A 383 -38.83 -38.21 -22.05
CA LYS A 383 -39.28 -39.23 -21.09
C LYS A 383 -39.74 -38.61 -19.75
N LEU A 384 -39.18 -37.48 -19.34
CA LEU A 384 -39.61 -36.74 -18.15
C LEU A 384 -40.91 -35.95 -18.37
N LEU A 385 -41.15 -35.45 -19.58
CA LEU A 385 -42.38 -34.72 -19.93
C LEU A 385 -43.58 -35.65 -20.22
N GLU A 386 -43.33 -36.93 -20.50
CA GLU A 386 -44.35 -37.99 -20.61
C GLU A 386 -44.72 -38.61 -19.26
N ARG A 387 -44.07 -38.18 -18.17
CA ARG A 387 -44.20 -38.69 -16.80
C ARG A 387 -45.10 -37.79 -15.96
#